data_AF-A0AAV9MT22-F1
#
_entry.id   AF-A0AAV9MT22-F1
#
_cell.length_a   1.000
_cell.length_b   1.000
_cell.length_c   1.000
_cell.angle_alpha   90.00
_cell.angle_beta   90.00
_cell.angle_gamma   90.00
#
_symmetry.space_group_name_H-M   'P 1'
#
loop_
_entity.id
_entity.type
_entity.pdbx_description
1 polymer ?
#
loop_
_entity_poly.entity_id
_entity_poly.type
_entity_poly.pdbx_seq_one_letter_code
_entity_poly.pdbx_strand_id
1 'polypeptide(L)'
;MVSLFRIPFLSTKSNVSEPPADMVPKDLDVSVANPANFESIADKVETLQAELAYAHDLCEQANLQFDMFRTEIYNFKQQNALLMQQLAERTTLANALQAQVTQQRADLRKERTLNIQMAARLRTETNSLKAMTNQAQTAQQHLDDAKFDIEYLKCTTTMGNPLLPPLTPDHETPLPPRPFVVVLVDGDAYAWSSDLFVNGGHSEKTPGGMAAMQIKFEVTKYIRDQKGTIPYTSAIVTRVFQNFQTISRTAQAPSRHGNGRRDWHIFSIQFTEKFPLFDFFDAGRGKERVDDKIREHFHLFLSHPNCYAIFLAACKDNGFARMLEPYVDHPSIREKIILVSPGFKAPEIAGLPFTTIVWPSIFKTEVAPRDISIKTAKHAREKQIAQWLSRLSLDKGTSAKTRAINFTPKPAAVLDLLQPWDVHCALARYFGMGTTRFNDFKRGEHACSIEPCADSLETREIE
;
A
#
# COMPACT_ATOMS: atom_id res chain seq x y z
N MET A 1 18.10 -8.44 73.59
CA MET A 1 19.35 -9.14 73.95
C MET A 1 20.34 -8.93 72.82
N VAL A 2 21.20 -7.92 72.93
CA VAL A 2 22.25 -7.63 71.94
C VAL A 2 23.41 -8.58 72.23
N SER A 3 23.57 -9.61 71.41
CA SER A 3 24.71 -10.53 71.47
C SER A 3 25.88 -9.90 70.71
N LEU A 4 26.87 -9.42 71.46
CA LEU A 4 28.19 -9.00 70.96
C LEU A 4 28.90 -10.21 70.32
N PHE A 5 28.83 -10.33 68.99
CA PHE A 5 29.74 -11.19 68.24
C PHE A 5 30.97 -10.37 67.82
N ARG A 6 32.01 -10.47 68.64
CA ARG A 6 33.40 -10.14 68.27
C ARG A 6 33.86 -11.20 67.28
N ILE A 7 34.24 -10.83 66.06
CA ILE A 7 34.83 -11.78 65.09
C ILE A 7 36.37 -11.77 65.27
N PRO A 8 37.03 -12.95 65.19
CA PRO A 8 38.40 -13.17 65.62
C PRO A 8 39.43 -12.70 64.60
N PHE A 9 40.64 -12.42 65.10
CA PHE A 9 41.83 -12.20 64.29
C PHE A 9 42.10 -13.44 63.42
N LEU A 10 41.85 -13.32 62.11
CA LEU A 10 42.27 -14.31 61.12
C LEU A 10 43.77 -14.14 60.89
N SER A 11 44.52 -15.12 61.38
CA SER A 11 45.93 -15.34 61.07
C SER A 11 46.07 -15.67 59.58
N THR A 12 46.52 -14.71 58.78
CA THR A 12 47.05 -14.96 57.46
C THR A 12 48.57 -15.03 57.55
N LYS A 13 49.10 -16.26 57.46
CA LYS A 13 50.50 -16.50 57.12
C LYS A 13 50.79 -15.84 55.78
N SER A 14 51.64 -14.81 55.79
CA SER A 14 52.36 -14.37 54.60
C SER A 14 53.84 -14.33 54.94
N ASN A 15 54.57 -15.28 54.34
CA ASN A 15 56.03 -15.29 54.26
C ASN A 15 56.52 -13.92 53.80
N VAL A 16 57.24 -13.22 54.66
CA VAL A 16 58.18 -12.17 54.24
C VAL A 16 59.46 -12.35 55.06
N SER A 17 60.52 -12.47 54.28
CA SER A 17 61.90 -12.76 54.60
C SER A 17 62.53 -11.78 55.60
N GLU A 18 63.40 -12.31 56.45
CA GLU A 18 64.31 -11.56 57.33
C GLU A 18 65.16 -10.53 56.56
N PRO A 19 65.52 -9.41 57.23
CA PRO A 19 66.87 -8.89 57.17
C PRO A 19 67.49 -8.76 58.58
N PRO A 20 68.82 -8.60 58.66
CA PRO A 20 69.64 -9.29 59.66
C PRO A 20 69.71 -8.59 61.00
N ALA A 21 69.95 -9.43 62.02
CA ALA A 21 70.48 -9.04 63.31
C ALA A 21 71.87 -8.40 63.12
N ASP A 22 71.99 -7.12 63.45
CA ASP A 22 73.19 -6.53 64.06
C ASP A 22 72.91 -5.08 64.40
N MET A 23 72.45 -4.82 65.62
CA MET A 23 72.83 -3.64 66.40
C MET A 23 72.72 -3.99 67.89
N VAL A 24 73.88 -4.35 68.44
CA VAL A 24 74.18 -4.43 69.87
C VAL A 24 73.65 -3.17 70.57
N PRO A 25 72.92 -3.27 71.70
CA PRO A 25 72.59 -2.11 72.51
C PRO A 25 73.89 -1.57 73.12
N LYS A 26 74.33 -0.39 72.70
CA LYS A 26 75.37 0.36 73.41
C LYS A 26 74.78 0.84 74.74
N ASP A 27 75.35 0.30 75.80
CA ASP A 27 75.57 0.90 77.12
C ASP A 27 74.58 1.99 77.55
N LEU A 28 73.67 1.62 78.46
CA LEU A 28 73.06 2.56 79.38
C LEU A 28 74.17 3.19 80.23
N ASP A 29 74.57 4.41 79.87
CA ASP A 29 75.22 5.33 80.80
C ASP A 29 74.15 5.88 81.75
N VAL A 30 74.05 5.26 82.92
CA VAL A 30 73.34 5.81 84.07
C VAL A 30 74.30 6.77 84.76
N SER A 31 74.28 8.04 84.34
CA SER A 31 74.82 9.09 85.18
C SER A 31 74.12 10.44 84.95
N VAL A 32 73.86 11.08 86.08
CA VAL A 32 73.44 12.48 86.25
C VAL A 32 71.95 12.77 86.06
N ALA A 33 71.24 12.70 87.18
CA ALA A 33 69.99 13.40 87.42
C ALA A 33 70.15 14.89 87.07
N ASN A 34 69.57 15.32 85.95
CA ASN A 34 69.20 16.71 85.74
C ASN A 34 67.75 16.89 86.21
N PRO A 35 67.46 17.90 87.05
CA PRO A 35 66.10 18.18 87.48
C PRO A 35 65.26 18.41 86.24
N ALA A 36 64.28 17.53 86.05
CA ALA A 36 63.44 17.47 84.88
C ALA A 36 62.97 18.87 84.48
N ASN A 37 63.17 19.22 83.21
CA ASN A 37 62.44 20.32 82.61
C ASN A 37 61.00 19.81 82.41
N PHE A 38 60.24 19.73 83.50
CA PHE A 38 58.89 19.17 83.58
C PHE A 38 57.98 19.78 82.51
N GLU A 39 58.23 21.04 82.15
CA GLU A 39 57.56 21.78 81.08
C GLU A 39 57.79 21.14 79.69
N SER A 40 59.02 20.77 79.34
CA SER A 40 59.32 20.12 78.05
C SER A 40 58.79 18.67 77.94
N ILE A 41 58.65 17.97 79.07
CA ILE A 41 58.01 16.65 79.11
C ILE A 41 56.50 16.81 78.99
N ALA A 42 55.91 17.81 79.65
CA ALA A 42 54.49 18.13 79.54
C ALA A 42 54.10 18.47 78.09
N ASP A 43 54.87 19.31 77.40
CA ASP A 43 54.63 19.68 76.00
C ASP A 43 54.65 18.45 75.06
N LYS A 44 55.58 17.51 75.29
CA LYS A 44 55.66 16.26 74.52
C LYS A 44 54.49 15.33 74.79
N VAL A 45 54.04 15.25 76.04
CA VAL A 45 52.86 14.47 76.41
C VAL A 45 51.61 15.06 75.78
N GLU A 46 51.46 16.39 75.78
CA GLU A 46 50.35 17.09 75.13
C GLU A 46 50.35 16.87 73.60
N THR A 47 51.53 16.95 72.97
CA THR A 47 51.69 16.65 71.53
C THR A 47 51.30 15.21 71.20
N LEU A 48 51.77 14.23 71.97
CA LEU A 48 51.41 12.82 71.77
C LEU A 48 49.93 12.55 72.05
N GLN A 49 49.32 13.26 73.01
CA GLN A 49 47.88 13.18 73.25
C GLN A 49 47.07 13.75 72.08
N ALA A 50 47.54 14.85 71.47
CA ALA A 50 46.92 15.42 70.27
C ALA A 50 47.05 14.49 69.05
N GLU A 51 48.22 13.88 68.84
CA GLU A 51 48.45 12.88 67.77
C GLU A 51 47.58 11.63 67.96
N LEU A 52 47.46 11.14 69.20
CA LEU A 52 46.60 10.00 69.53
C LEU A 52 45.12 10.35 69.29
N ALA A 53 44.68 11.54 69.68
CA ALA A 53 43.32 12.01 69.43
C ALA A 53 43.04 12.11 67.92
N TYR A 54 43.97 12.63 67.13
CA TYR A 54 43.86 12.69 65.67
C TYR A 54 43.82 11.29 65.03
N ALA A 55 44.66 10.36 65.48
CA ALA A 55 44.62 8.97 65.01
C ALA A 55 43.29 8.29 65.33
N HIS A 56 42.73 8.56 66.52
CA HIS A 56 41.40 8.05 66.90
C HIS A 56 40.29 8.59 65.98
N ASP A 57 40.28 9.90 65.69
CA ASP A 57 39.31 10.50 64.76
C ASP A 57 39.43 9.91 63.35
N LEU A 58 40.65 9.73 62.83
CA LEU A 58 40.88 9.11 61.53
C LEU A 58 40.39 7.64 61.49
N CYS A 59 40.60 6.88 62.56
CA CYS A 59 40.07 5.52 62.69
C CYS A 59 38.53 5.52 62.74
N GLU A 60 37.92 6.49 63.42
CA GLU A 60 36.46 6.63 63.47
C GLU A 60 35.89 6.95 62.08
N GLN A 61 36.49 7.88 61.36
CA GLN A 61 36.11 8.21 59.98
C GLN A 61 36.25 7.01 59.04
N ALA A 62 37.34 6.24 59.15
CA ALA A 62 37.52 5.02 58.37
C ALA A 62 36.46 3.96 58.69
N ASN A 63 36.08 3.79 59.97
CA ASN A 63 35.02 2.87 60.37
C ASN A 63 33.66 3.28 59.80
N LEU A 64 33.33 4.57 59.81
CA LEU A 64 32.11 5.08 59.18
C LEU A 64 32.08 4.79 57.68
N GLN A 65 33.20 4.98 56.97
CA GLN A 65 33.30 4.63 55.55
C GLN A 65 33.10 3.12 55.31
N PHE A 66 33.69 2.27 56.16
CA PHE A 66 33.48 0.82 56.04
C PHE A 66 32.01 0.42 56.27
N ASP A 67 31.30 1.08 57.20
CA ASP A 67 29.89 0.81 57.44
C ASP A 67 29.00 1.29 56.30
N MET A 68 29.34 2.42 55.67
CA MET A 68 28.70 2.87 54.42
C MET A 68 28.87 1.81 53.32
N PHE A 69 30.10 1.36 53.05
CA PHE A 69 30.34 0.34 52.03
C PHE A 69 29.66 -1.00 52.34
N ARG A 70 29.59 -1.41 53.61
CA ARG A 70 28.82 -2.61 54.00
C ARG A 70 27.35 -2.49 53.64
N THR A 71 26.76 -1.31 53.87
CA THR A 71 25.36 -1.03 53.54
C THR A 71 25.14 -1.02 52.03
N GLU A 72 26.03 -0.39 51.26
CA GLU A 72 25.97 -0.38 49.80
C GLU A 72 26.10 -1.79 49.22
N ILE A 73 27.06 -2.60 49.68
CA ILE A 73 27.23 -3.99 49.24
C ILE A 73 25.96 -4.80 49.52
N TYR A 74 25.33 -4.59 50.67
CA TYR A 74 24.08 -5.28 51.01
C TYR A 74 22.95 -4.88 50.05
N ASN A 75 22.80 -3.58 49.77
CA ASN A 75 21.81 -3.08 48.81
C ASN A 75 22.04 -3.62 47.40
N PHE A 76 23.29 -3.60 46.91
CA PHE A 76 23.65 -4.15 45.61
C PHE A 76 23.38 -5.66 45.52
N LYS A 77 23.63 -6.42 46.58
CA LYS A 77 23.29 -7.84 46.63
C LYS A 77 21.78 -8.08 46.51
N GLN A 78 20.96 -7.29 47.19
CA GLN A 78 19.51 -7.38 47.08
C GLN A 78 19.02 -7.04 45.67
N GLN A 79 19.54 -5.96 45.08
CA GLN A 79 19.19 -5.56 43.72
C GLN A 79 19.60 -6.62 42.69
N ASN A 80 20.79 -7.20 42.81
CA ASN A 80 21.23 -8.29 41.94
C ASN A 80 20.36 -9.54 42.09
N ALA A 81 19.95 -9.89 43.31
CA ALA A 81 19.03 -11.02 43.53
C ALA A 81 17.68 -10.79 42.83
N LEU A 82 17.12 -9.58 42.93
CA LEU A 82 15.88 -9.22 42.24
C LEU A 82 16.04 -9.28 40.72
N LEU A 83 17.14 -8.74 40.18
CA LEU A 83 17.40 -8.76 38.75
C LEU A 83 17.54 -10.19 38.22
N MET A 84 18.22 -11.07 38.96
CA MET A 84 18.36 -12.48 38.60
C MET A 84 16.99 -13.20 38.58
N GLN A 85 16.10 -12.88 39.52
CA GLN A 85 14.74 -13.40 39.51
C GLN A 85 13.97 -12.93 38.27
N GLN A 86 14.00 -11.63 37.96
CA GLN A 86 13.32 -11.08 36.78
C GLN A 86 13.86 -11.68 35.47
N LEU A 87 15.17 -11.93 35.39
CA LEU A 87 15.78 -12.56 34.24
C LEU A 87 15.34 -14.02 34.08
N ALA A 88 15.24 -14.76 35.19
CA ALA A 88 14.71 -16.13 35.18
C ALA A 88 13.25 -16.14 34.71
N GLU A 89 12.39 -15.27 35.26
CA GLU A 89 10.98 -15.13 34.85
C GLU A 89 10.86 -14.81 33.36
N ARG A 90 11.60 -13.80 32.87
CA ARG A 90 11.60 -13.44 31.44
C ARG A 90 12.08 -14.59 30.54
N THR A 91 13.08 -15.36 30.99
CA THR A 91 13.59 -16.51 30.24
C THR A 91 12.52 -17.60 30.13
N THR A 92 11.79 -17.90 31.22
CA THR A 92 10.70 -18.88 31.17
C THR A 92 9.58 -18.46 30.24
N LEU A 93 9.20 -17.18 30.27
CA LEU A 93 8.17 -16.63 29.40
C LEU A 93 8.60 -16.65 27.93
N ALA A 94 9.84 -16.29 27.63
CA ALA A 94 10.39 -16.36 26.29
C ALA A 94 10.39 -17.78 25.73
N ASN A 95 10.77 -18.77 26.54
CA ASN A 95 10.76 -20.18 26.16
C ASN A 95 9.33 -20.69 25.90
N ALA A 96 8.36 -20.31 26.73
CA ALA A 96 6.96 -20.66 26.53
C ALA A 96 6.39 -20.06 25.23
N LEU A 97 6.69 -18.79 24.96
CA LEU A 97 6.27 -18.12 23.73
C LEU A 97 6.91 -18.77 22.49
N GLN A 98 8.20 -19.11 22.58
CA GLN A 98 8.90 -19.80 21.50
C GLN A 98 8.27 -21.17 21.20
N ALA A 99 7.90 -21.93 22.24
CA ALA A 99 7.19 -23.20 22.07
C ALA A 99 5.82 -23.03 21.41
N GLN A 100 5.09 -21.96 21.75
CA GLN A 100 3.81 -21.65 21.10
C GLN A 100 3.99 -21.32 19.61
N VAL A 101 5.00 -20.53 19.27
CA VAL A 101 5.32 -20.17 17.88
C VAL A 101 5.70 -21.40 17.06
N THR A 102 6.49 -22.32 17.61
CA THR A 102 6.87 -23.55 16.90
C THR A 102 5.66 -24.46 16.69
N GLN A 103 4.76 -24.57 17.66
CA GLN A 103 3.50 -25.31 17.51
C GLN A 103 2.62 -24.70 16.42
N GLN A 104 2.38 -23.39 16.44
CA GLN A 104 1.57 -22.72 15.41
C GLN A 104 2.17 -22.88 14.01
N ARG A 105 3.51 -22.83 13.88
CA ARG A 105 4.19 -23.10 12.61
C ARG A 105 3.97 -24.54 12.13
N ALA A 106 3.95 -25.51 13.04
CA ALA A 106 3.66 -26.91 12.69
C ALA A 106 2.22 -27.09 12.21
N ASP A 107 1.26 -26.45 12.86
CA ASP A 107 -0.16 -26.54 12.48
C ASP A 107 -0.44 -25.84 11.14
N LEU A 108 0.15 -24.66 10.91
CA LEU A 108 0.09 -23.99 9.60
C LEU A 108 0.68 -24.84 8.47
N ARG A 109 1.74 -25.63 8.75
CA ARG A 109 2.29 -26.56 7.75
C ARG A 109 1.29 -27.66 7.42
N LYS A 110 0.63 -28.25 8.41
CA LYS A 110 -0.42 -29.28 8.19
C LYS A 110 -1.58 -28.72 7.36
N GLU A 111 -2.06 -27.53 7.71
CA GLU A 111 -3.15 -26.87 6.99
C GLU A 111 -2.77 -26.58 5.53
N ARG A 112 -1.55 -26.10 5.28
CA ARG A 112 -1.05 -25.89 3.91
C ARG A 112 -1.02 -27.18 3.10
N THR A 113 -0.55 -28.29 3.68
CA THR A 113 -0.53 -29.58 3.00
C THR A 113 -1.95 -30.05 2.66
N LEU A 114 -2.90 -29.91 3.60
CA LEU A 114 -4.30 -30.26 3.38
C LEU A 114 -4.93 -29.40 2.27
N ASN A 115 -4.65 -28.09 2.28
CA ASN A 115 -5.16 -27.16 1.27
C ASN A 115 -4.62 -27.51 -0.12
N ILE A 116 -3.33 -27.85 -0.22
CA ILE A 116 -2.72 -28.32 -1.48
C ILE A 116 -3.41 -29.60 -1.98
N GLN A 117 -3.66 -30.57 -1.09
CA GLN A 117 -4.37 -31.80 -1.46
C GLN A 117 -5.80 -31.53 -1.92
N MET A 118 -6.53 -30.66 -1.22
CA MET A 118 -7.89 -30.28 -1.58
C MET A 118 -7.94 -29.53 -2.92
N ALA A 119 -7.01 -28.60 -3.16
CA ALA A 119 -6.88 -27.89 -4.42
C ALA A 119 -6.56 -28.84 -5.59
N ALA A 120 -5.70 -29.85 -5.37
CA ALA A 120 -5.41 -30.87 -6.37
C ALA A 120 -6.67 -31.67 -6.73
N ARG A 121 -7.46 -32.08 -5.72
CA ARG A 121 -8.73 -32.79 -5.94
C ARG A 121 -9.76 -31.92 -6.67
N LEU A 122 -9.89 -30.65 -6.31
CA LEU A 122 -10.78 -29.72 -7.01
C LEU A 122 -10.37 -29.56 -8.48
N ARG A 123 -9.07 -29.51 -8.78
CA ARG A 123 -8.59 -29.45 -10.17
C ARG A 123 -8.95 -30.72 -10.95
N THR A 124 -8.83 -31.90 -10.37
CA THR A 124 -9.21 -33.15 -11.06
C THR A 124 -10.70 -33.19 -11.36
N GLU A 125 -11.56 -32.82 -10.39
CA GLU A 125 -13.00 -32.72 -10.60
C GLU A 125 -13.36 -31.68 -11.66
N THR A 126 -12.72 -30.51 -11.63
CA THR A 126 -12.95 -29.44 -12.61
C THR A 126 -12.56 -29.88 -14.02
N ASN A 127 -11.44 -30.58 -14.17
CA ASN A 127 -10.99 -31.10 -15.46
C ASN A 127 -11.93 -32.19 -15.99
N SER A 128 -12.43 -33.07 -15.12
CA SER A 128 -13.43 -34.08 -15.48
C SER A 128 -14.74 -33.44 -15.95
N LEU A 129 -15.24 -32.43 -15.21
CA LEU A 129 -16.44 -31.68 -15.58
C LEU A 129 -16.28 -30.97 -16.94
N LYS A 130 -15.11 -30.37 -17.20
CA LYS A 130 -14.81 -29.78 -18.51
C LYS A 130 -14.82 -30.81 -19.63
N ALA A 131 -14.24 -31.99 -19.41
CA ALA A 131 -14.24 -33.07 -20.39
C ALA A 131 -15.67 -33.53 -20.73
N MET A 132 -16.51 -33.75 -19.71
CA MET A 132 -17.92 -34.09 -19.91
C MET A 132 -18.69 -32.98 -20.63
N THR A 133 -18.42 -31.72 -20.31
CA THR A 133 -19.06 -30.57 -20.97
C THR A 133 -18.70 -30.51 -22.44
N ASN A 134 -17.42 -30.73 -22.78
CA ASN A 134 -16.98 -30.78 -24.17
C ASN A 134 -17.64 -31.93 -24.93
N GLN A 135 -17.73 -33.12 -24.31
CA GLN A 135 -18.42 -34.26 -24.91
C GLN A 135 -19.91 -33.96 -25.16
N ALA A 136 -20.58 -33.29 -24.22
CA ALA A 136 -21.96 -32.87 -24.38
C ALA A 136 -22.12 -31.84 -25.53
N GLN A 137 -21.20 -30.89 -25.67
CA GLN A 137 -21.18 -29.95 -26.78
C GLN A 137 -20.99 -30.65 -28.13
N THR A 138 -20.07 -31.60 -28.22
CA THR A 138 -19.86 -32.40 -29.44
C THR A 138 -21.11 -33.21 -29.78
N ALA A 139 -21.74 -33.87 -28.80
CA ALA A 139 -23.00 -34.58 -29.02
C ALA A 139 -24.11 -33.63 -29.51
N GLN A 140 -24.15 -32.40 -29.00
CA GLN A 140 -25.11 -31.40 -29.45
C GLN A 140 -24.84 -30.93 -30.89
N GLN A 141 -23.58 -30.73 -31.27
CA GLN A 141 -23.20 -30.44 -32.66
C GLN A 141 -23.67 -31.53 -33.61
N HIS A 142 -23.44 -32.80 -33.25
CA HIS A 142 -23.93 -33.93 -34.05
C HIS A 142 -25.46 -33.96 -34.18
N LEU A 143 -26.19 -33.58 -33.13
CA LEU A 143 -27.65 -33.47 -33.20
C LEU A 143 -28.09 -32.33 -34.13
N ASP A 144 -27.38 -31.20 -34.11
CA ASP A 144 -27.71 -30.07 -34.97
C ASP A 144 -27.36 -30.35 -36.44
N ASP A 145 -26.24 -31.03 -36.71
CA ASP A 145 -25.89 -31.52 -38.05
C ASP A 145 -26.94 -32.51 -38.57
N ALA A 146 -27.36 -33.48 -37.75
CA ALA A 146 -28.41 -34.42 -38.12
C ALA A 146 -29.76 -33.74 -38.39
N LYS A 147 -30.10 -32.68 -37.65
CA LYS A 147 -31.30 -31.86 -37.94
C LYS A 147 -31.17 -31.17 -39.29
N PHE A 148 -30.00 -30.60 -39.59
CA PHE A 148 -29.74 -29.95 -40.87
C PHE A 148 -29.88 -30.94 -42.03
N ASP A 149 -29.31 -32.15 -41.91
CA ASP A 149 -29.45 -33.20 -42.93
C ASP A 149 -30.91 -33.61 -43.15
N ILE A 150 -31.68 -33.76 -42.07
CA ILE A 150 -33.12 -34.04 -42.15
C ILE A 150 -33.87 -32.90 -42.87
N GLU A 151 -33.56 -31.66 -42.55
CA GLU A 151 -34.18 -30.49 -43.19
C GLU A 151 -33.81 -30.38 -44.67
N TYR A 152 -32.55 -30.64 -45.02
CA TYR A 152 -32.08 -30.73 -46.39
C TYR A 152 -32.80 -31.83 -47.18
N LEU A 153 -32.97 -33.02 -46.59
CA LEU A 153 -33.73 -34.12 -47.19
C LEU A 153 -35.21 -33.74 -47.40
N LYS A 154 -35.82 -33.00 -46.45
CA LYS A 154 -37.19 -32.48 -46.63
C LYS A 154 -37.27 -31.50 -47.80
N CYS A 155 -36.32 -30.56 -47.91
CA CYS A 155 -36.27 -29.59 -49.01
C CYS A 155 -36.10 -30.27 -50.37
N THR A 156 -35.18 -31.23 -50.49
CA THR A 156 -34.96 -31.98 -51.74
C THR A 156 -36.15 -32.86 -52.12
N THR A 157 -36.84 -33.46 -51.16
CA THR A 157 -38.08 -34.23 -51.40
C THR A 157 -39.25 -33.33 -51.80
N THR A 158 -39.28 -32.09 -51.30
CA THR A 158 -40.30 -31.07 -51.67
C THR A 158 -40.02 -30.48 -53.06
N MET A 159 -38.77 -30.52 -53.55
CA MET A 159 -38.37 -30.06 -54.89
C MET A 159 -38.53 -31.11 -56.01
N GLY A 160 -39.40 -32.09 -55.83
CA GLY A 160 -39.94 -32.91 -56.93
C GLY A 160 -40.85 -32.14 -57.90
N ASN A 161 -40.56 -30.87 -58.18
CA ASN A 161 -41.17 -30.10 -59.27
C ASN A 161 -40.07 -29.27 -59.96
N PRO A 162 -39.58 -29.70 -61.14
CA PRO A 162 -38.32 -29.21 -61.69
C PRO A 162 -38.55 -28.01 -62.60
N LEU A 163 -38.42 -26.79 -62.05
CA LEU A 163 -38.22 -25.59 -62.87
C LEU A 163 -37.32 -24.61 -62.11
N LEU A 164 -36.00 -24.71 -62.30
CA LEU A 164 -35.09 -23.60 -62.63
C LEU A 164 -33.62 -24.06 -62.48
N PRO A 165 -32.71 -23.66 -63.40
CA PRO A 165 -31.30 -24.04 -63.35
C PRO A 165 -30.50 -23.21 -62.33
N PRO A 166 -29.31 -23.69 -61.90
CA PRO A 166 -28.54 -23.07 -60.82
C PRO A 166 -27.95 -21.74 -61.27
N LEU A 167 -28.29 -20.67 -60.55
CA LEU A 167 -27.62 -19.38 -60.68
C LEU A 167 -26.19 -19.51 -60.13
N THR A 168 -25.23 -19.22 -61.00
CA THR A 168 -23.83 -18.99 -60.65
C THR A 168 -23.73 -17.89 -59.59
N PRO A 169 -22.82 -17.98 -58.60
CA PRO A 169 -22.66 -16.93 -57.60
C PRO A 169 -22.18 -15.65 -58.29
N ASP A 170 -23.05 -14.64 -58.28
CA ASP A 170 -22.75 -13.31 -58.81
C ASP A 170 -21.55 -12.72 -58.07
N HIS A 171 -20.47 -12.45 -58.81
CA HIS A 171 -19.21 -11.91 -58.30
C HIS A 171 -19.30 -10.45 -57.80
N GLU A 172 -20.51 -9.87 -57.75
CA GLU A 172 -20.76 -8.45 -57.47
C GLU A 172 -21.52 -8.20 -56.16
N THR A 173 -21.92 -9.22 -55.39
CA THR A 173 -22.57 -8.96 -54.09
C THR A 173 -21.53 -8.50 -53.06
N PRO A 174 -21.64 -7.27 -52.50
CA PRO A 174 -20.74 -6.82 -51.45
C PRO A 174 -20.83 -7.78 -50.25
N LEU A 175 -19.69 -8.13 -49.67
CA LEU A 175 -19.65 -8.95 -48.47
C LEU A 175 -20.54 -8.34 -47.38
N PRO A 176 -21.28 -9.17 -46.61
CA PRO A 176 -22.17 -8.67 -45.59
C PRO A 176 -21.39 -7.85 -44.56
N PRO A 177 -21.90 -6.68 -44.14
CA PRO A 177 -21.23 -5.81 -43.19
C PRO A 177 -21.03 -6.52 -41.85
N ARG A 178 -19.79 -6.53 -41.36
CA ARG A 178 -19.44 -7.17 -40.10
C ARG A 178 -19.45 -6.14 -38.97
N PRO A 179 -20.33 -6.25 -37.96
CA PRO A 179 -20.32 -5.33 -36.83
C PRO A 179 -19.03 -5.51 -36.02
N PHE A 180 -18.54 -4.43 -35.43
CA PHE A 180 -17.39 -4.47 -34.53
C PHE A 180 -17.43 -3.36 -33.49
N VAL A 181 -16.63 -3.55 -32.44
CA VAL A 181 -16.29 -2.55 -31.44
C VAL A 181 -14.78 -2.38 -31.41
N VAL A 182 -14.31 -1.21 -31.01
CA VAL A 182 -12.88 -0.92 -30.92
C VAL A 182 -12.48 -0.47 -29.52
N VAL A 183 -11.33 -0.91 -29.07
CA VAL A 183 -10.66 -0.44 -27.85
C VAL A 183 -9.39 0.29 -28.27
N LEU A 184 -9.28 1.56 -27.90
CA LEU A 184 -8.10 2.40 -28.14
C LEU A 184 -7.46 2.73 -26.79
N VAL A 185 -6.19 2.37 -26.63
CA VAL A 185 -5.46 2.54 -25.36
C VAL A 185 -4.24 3.42 -25.54
N ASP A 186 -4.17 4.47 -24.74
CA ASP A 186 -2.95 5.25 -24.49
C ASP A 186 -2.04 4.48 -23.53
N GLY A 187 -1.11 3.72 -24.09
CA GLY A 187 -0.14 2.95 -23.33
C GLY A 187 0.86 3.81 -22.56
N ASP A 188 1.07 5.08 -22.95
CA ASP A 188 2.08 5.94 -22.33
C ASP A 188 1.52 6.46 -20.99
N ALA A 189 0.21 6.71 -20.94
CA ALA A 189 -0.47 7.15 -19.73
C ALA A 189 -1.00 6.02 -18.85
N TYR A 190 -1.40 4.87 -19.41
CA TYR A 190 -2.07 3.79 -18.65
C TYR A 190 -1.09 2.73 -18.18
N ALA A 191 -0.97 2.59 -16.86
CA ALA A 191 -0.23 1.48 -16.25
C ALA A 191 -1.07 0.20 -16.23
N TRP A 192 -0.47 -0.91 -16.63
CA TRP A 192 -1.06 -2.25 -16.53
C TRP A 192 -1.18 -2.71 -15.06
N SER A 193 -2.23 -3.46 -14.75
CA SER A 193 -2.48 -3.99 -13.40
C SER A 193 -1.35 -4.91 -12.94
N SER A 194 -0.98 -4.84 -11.65
CA SER A 194 0.01 -5.75 -11.07
C SER A 194 -0.42 -7.21 -11.12
N ASP A 195 -1.73 -7.46 -11.10
CA ASP A 195 -2.30 -8.80 -11.04
C ASP A 195 -2.05 -9.58 -12.33
N LEU A 196 -1.83 -8.88 -13.45
CA LEU A 196 -1.39 -9.47 -14.71
C LEU A 196 0.00 -10.12 -14.61
N PHE A 197 0.80 -9.73 -13.62
CA PHE A 197 2.18 -10.18 -13.43
C PHE A 197 2.34 -11.11 -12.21
N VAL A 198 1.30 -11.27 -11.38
CA VAL A 198 1.34 -12.07 -10.14
C VAL A 198 0.65 -13.43 -10.36
N ASN A 199 1.27 -14.48 -9.82
CA ASN A 199 0.95 -15.89 -10.05
C ASN A 199 -0.55 -16.27 -9.94
N GLY A 200 -1.07 -16.90 -10.99
CA GLY A 200 -2.09 -17.95 -10.90
C GLY A 200 -1.43 -19.27 -11.32
N GLY A 201 -1.40 -20.26 -10.42
CA GLY A 201 -0.71 -21.52 -10.68
C GLY A 201 -1.20 -22.24 -11.95
N HIS A 202 -0.25 -22.54 -12.85
CA HIS A 202 -0.33 -23.32 -14.10
C HIS A 202 -0.28 -22.50 -15.39
N SER A 203 0.63 -22.94 -16.27
CA SER A 203 0.95 -22.42 -17.61
C SER A 203 1.88 -21.19 -17.64
N GLU A 204 2.65 -21.15 -18.72
CA GLU A 204 3.66 -20.19 -19.12
C GLU A 204 3.24 -18.73 -18.86
N LYS A 205 4.13 -17.94 -18.24
CA LYS A 205 3.85 -16.57 -17.82
C LYS A 205 3.71 -15.66 -19.04
N THR A 206 2.49 -15.43 -19.48
CA THR A 206 2.18 -14.55 -20.62
C THR A 206 1.37 -13.32 -20.19
N PRO A 207 1.93 -12.38 -19.39
CA PRO A 207 1.21 -11.20 -18.91
C PRO A 207 0.55 -10.38 -20.04
N GLY A 208 1.19 -10.27 -21.21
CA GLY A 208 0.59 -9.61 -22.38
C GLY A 208 -0.64 -10.35 -22.90
N GLY A 209 -0.56 -11.69 -22.98
CA GLY A 209 -1.68 -12.54 -23.38
C GLY A 209 -2.82 -12.55 -22.36
N MET A 210 -2.52 -12.43 -21.07
CA MET A 210 -3.55 -12.27 -20.03
C MET A 210 -4.25 -10.91 -20.14
N ALA A 211 -3.53 -9.82 -20.41
CA ALA A 211 -4.12 -8.50 -20.62
C ALA A 211 -5.08 -8.50 -21.82
N ALA A 212 -4.68 -9.10 -22.94
CA ALA A 212 -5.55 -9.27 -24.11
C ALA A 212 -6.82 -10.09 -23.77
N MET A 213 -6.67 -11.18 -23.01
CA MET A 213 -7.79 -12.01 -22.58
C MET A 213 -8.78 -11.24 -21.69
N GLN A 214 -8.27 -10.45 -20.75
CA GLN A 214 -9.11 -9.66 -19.86
C GLN A 214 -9.83 -8.53 -20.60
N ILE A 215 -9.18 -7.81 -21.53
CA ILE A 215 -9.84 -6.81 -22.38
C ILE A 215 -10.99 -7.45 -23.15
N LYS A 216 -10.75 -8.60 -23.80
CA LYS A 216 -11.78 -9.33 -24.54
C LYS A 216 -12.95 -9.71 -23.61
N PHE A 217 -12.66 -10.18 -22.41
CA PHE A 217 -13.66 -10.56 -21.42
C PHE A 217 -14.53 -9.36 -20.98
N GLU A 218 -13.92 -8.25 -20.58
CA GLU A 218 -14.64 -7.05 -20.13
C GLU A 218 -15.48 -6.42 -21.25
N VAL A 219 -14.96 -6.38 -22.48
CA VAL A 219 -15.72 -5.89 -23.63
C VAL A 219 -16.89 -6.82 -23.97
N THR A 220 -16.67 -8.14 -23.97
CA THR A 220 -17.76 -9.12 -24.21
C THR A 220 -18.84 -9.00 -23.14
N LYS A 221 -18.44 -8.82 -21.88
CA LYS A 221 -19.36 -8.56 -20.77
C LYS A 221 -20.17 -7.28 -21.02
N TYR A 222 -19.50 -6.19 -21.41
CA TYR A 222 -20.20 -4.94 -21.73
C TYR A 222 -21.22 -5.12 -22.87
N ILE A 223 -20.83 -5.77 -23.99
CA ILE A 223 -21.73 -6.03 -25.12
C ILE A 223 -22.99 -6.76 -24.66
N ARG A 224 -22.83 -7.80 -23.83
CA ARG A 224 -23.96 -8.55 -23.30
C ARG A 224 -24.89 -7.70 -22.43
N ASP A 225 -24.32 -6.81 -21.62
CA ASP A 225 -25.08 -5.96 -20.71
C ASP A 225 -25.86 -4.86 -21.47
N GLN A 226 -25.52 -4.57 -22.73
CA GLN A 226 -26.23 -3.62 -23.61
C GLN A 226 -27.55 -4.14 -24.22
N LYS A 227 -28.01 -5.35 -23.85
CA LYS A 227 -29.33 -5.90 -24.23
C LYS A 227 -29.68 -5.79 -25.73
N GLY A 228 -28.69 -5.93 -26.61
CA GLY A 228 -28.89 -5.96 -28.07
C GLY A 228 -28.63 -4.65 -28.81
N THR A 229 -28.32 -3.53 -28.12
CA THR A 229 -27.87 -2.29 -28.79
C THR A 229 -26.58 -2.50 -29.57
N ILE A 230 -25.68 -3.33 -29.04
CA ILE A 230 -24.48 -3.79 -29.73
C ILE A 230 -24.69 -5.26 -30.14
N PRO A 231 -24.54 -5.63 -31.43
CA PRO A 231 -24.69 -7.02 -31.87
C PRO A 231 -23.71 -7.96 -31.15
N TYR A 232 -24.19 -9.11 -30.67
CA TYR A 232 -23.34 -10.13 -30.02
C TYR A 232 -22.26 -10.71 -30.95
N THR A 233 -22.47 -10.63 -32.26
CA THR A 233 -21.53 -11.05 -33.30
C THR A 233 -20.42 -10.03 -33.58
N SER A 234 -20.41 -8.90 -32.86
CA SER A 234 -19.43 -7.83 -33.05
C SER A 234 -18.01 -8.33 -32.82
N ALA A 235 -17.14 -8.13 -33.82
CA ALA A 235 -15.71 -8.35 -33.63
C ALA A 235 -15.14 -7.34 -32.63
N ILE A 236 -14.13 -7.74 -31.85
CA ILE A 236 -13.45 -6.86 -30.91
C ILE A 236 -12.07 -6.54 -31.48
N VAL A 237 -11.88 -5.28 -31.87
CA VAL A 237 -10.60 -4.74 -32.32
C VAL A 237 -9.96 -4.02 -31.13
N THR A 238 -8.71 -4.31 -30.82
CA THR A 238 -7.99 -3.62 -29.74
C THR A 238 -6.67 -3.09 -30.26
N ARG A 239 -6.41 -1.80 -30.05
CA ARG A 239 -5.16 -1.15 -30.42
C ARG A 239 -4.58 -0.43 -29.23
N VAL A 240 -3.42 -0.89 -28.78
CA VAL A 240 -2.61 -0.20 -27.78
C VAL A 240 -1.53 0.59 -28.50
N PHE A 241 -1.45 1.88 -28.24
CA PHE A 241 -0.40 2.74 -28.77
C PHE A 241 0.57 3.09 -27.66
N GLN A 242 1.85 2.86 -27.89
CA GLN A 242 2.86 3.10 -26.87
C GLN A 242 4.16 3.58 -27.48
N ASN A 243 4.88 4.48 -26.82
CA ASN A 243 6.22 4.82 -27.24
C ASN A 243 7.25 3.90 -26.58
N PHE A 244 7.87 3.00 -27.35
CA PHE A 244 8.84 2.04 -26.78
C PHE A 244 10.13 2.72 -26.28
N GLN A 245 10.42 3.95 -26.69
CA GLN A 245 11.53 4.71 -26.11
C GLN A 245 11.20 5.20 -24.70
N THR A 246 9.97 5.68 -24.46
CA THR A 246 9.51 6.12 -23.14
C THR A 246 9.45 4.94 -22.16
N ILE A 247 9.02 3.77 -22.65
CA ILE A 247 8.89 2.56 -21.84
C ILE A 247 10.24 2.00 -21.39
N SER A 248 11.26 2.05 -22.26
CA SER A 248 12.61 1.55 -21.96
C SER A 248 13.34 2.40 -20.90
N ARG A 249 13.03 3.70 -20.80
CA ARG A 249 13.54 4.58 -19.73
C ARG A 249 12.87 4.30 -18.39
N THR A 250 11.56 4.06 -18.41
CA THR A 250 10.77 3.79 -17.19
C THR A 250 11.01 2.37 -16.66
N ALA A 251 11.28 1.40 -17.53
CA ALA A 251 11.66 0.02 -17.17
C ALA A 251 13.10 -0.12 -16.64
N GLN A 252 13.94 0.92 -16.75
CA GLN A 252 15.30 0.97 -16.21
C GLN A 252 15.38 1.57 -14.81
N ALA A 253 14.30 2.15 -14.28
CA ALA A 253 14.27 2.57 -12.89
C ALA A 253 14.26 1.33 -11.98
N PRO A 254 15.22 1.16 -11.06
CA PRO A 254 15.24 0.02 -10.17
C PRO A 254 13.96 0.01 -9.33
N SER A 255 13.14 -1.02 -9.52
CA SER A 255 12.00 -1.27 -8.65
C SER A 255 12.56 -1.55 -7.25
N ARG A 256 12.19 -0.72 -6.26
CA ARG A 256 12.51 -0.92 -4.84
C ARG A 256 11.95 -2.22 -4.26
N HIS A 257 11.16 -2.97 -5.03
CA HIS A 257 10.49 -4.19 -4.62
C HIS A 257 10.75 -5.32 -5.61
N GLY A 258 11.99 -5.80 -5.72
CA GLY A 258 12.39 -7.17 -6.09
C GLY A 258 11.83 -7.85 -7.36
N ASN A 259 10.97 -7.23 -8.14
CA ASN A 259 10.39 -7.80 -9.35
C ASN A 259 11.27 -7.41 -10.52
N GLY A 260 11.81 -8.43 -11.21
CA GLY A 260 12.73 -8.28 -12.33
C GLY A 260 12.27 -7.27 -13.38
N ARG A 261 13.23 -6.77 -14.17
CA ARG A 261 12.99 -5.84 -15.29
C ARG A 261 11.83 -6.40 -16.14
N ARG A 262 10.74 -5.63 -16.24
CA ARG A 262 9.59 -6.00 -17.08
C ARG A 262 10.00 -5.82 -18.54
N ASP A 263 10.01 -6.91 -19.30
CA ASP A 263 10.25 -6.87 -20.73
C ASP A 263 8.97 -6.53 -21.48
N TRP A 264 8.84 -5.26 -21.85
CA TRP A 264 7.68 -4.75 -22.58
C TRP A 264 7.64 -5.19 -24.04
N HIS A 265 8.78 -5.56 -24.62
CA HIS A 265 8.81 -6.14 -25.97
C HIS A 265 8.14 -7.52 -25.95
N ILE A 266 8.53 -8.38 -24.99
CA ILE A 266 7.85 -9.68 -24.78
C ILE A 266 6.36 -9.49 -24.47
N PHE A 267 6.00 -8.52 -23.63
CA PHE A 267 4.60 -8.20 -23.34
C PHE A 267 3.82 -7.86 -24.62
N SER A 268 4.39 -7.02 -25.49
CA SER A 268 3.72 -6.59 -26.73
C SER A 268 3.51 -7.75 -27.72
N ILE A 269 4.48 -8.67 -27.82
CA ILE A 269 4.36 -9.89 -28.64
C ILE A 269 3.24 -10.77 -28.08
N GLN A 270 3.28 -11.07 -26.79
CA GLN A 270 2.27 -11.91 -26.13
C GLN A 270 0.85 -11.33 -26.22
N PHE A 271 0.73 -10.01 -26.19
CA PHE A 271 -0.54 -9.34 -26.38
C PHE A 271 -1.07 -9.52 -27.81
N THR A 272 -0.20 -9.27 -28.79
CA THR A 272 -0.54 -9.29 -30.22
C THR A 272 -0.82 -10.71 -30.71
N GLU A 273 -0.05 -11.70 -30.28
CA GLU A 273 -0.26 -13.11 -30.68
C GLU A 273 -1.55 -13.71 -30.11
N LYS A 274 -2.11 -13.11 -29.05
CA LYS A 274 -3.22 -13.73 -28.33
C LYS A 274 -4.50 -13.77 -29.14
N PHE A 275 -4.78 -12.72 -29.92
CA PHE A 275 -5.96 -12.64 -30.78
C PHE A 275 -5.66 -11.88 -32.09
N PRO A 276 -6.19 -12.29 -33.25
CA PRO A 276 -5.85 -11.69 -34.54
C PRO A 276 -6.19 -10.20 -34.75
N LEU A 277 -7.07 -9.63 -33.92
CA LEU A 277 -7.49 -8.21 -34.01
C LEU A 277 -6.98 -7.37 -32.83
N PHE A 278 -5.98 -7.89 -32.12
CA PHE A 278 -5.37 -7.23 -30.98
C PHE A 278 -3.95 -6.85 -31.38
N ASP A 279 -3.69 -5.55 -31.42
CA ASP A 279 -2.43 -5.00 -31.89
C ASP A 279 -1.78 -4.13 -30.81
N PHE A 280 -0.47 -4.28 -30.66
CA PHE A 280 0.35 -3.41 -29.82
C PHE A 280 1.33 -2.61 -30.71
N PHE A 281 1.04 -1.33 -30.92
CA PHE A 281 1.78 -0.47 -31.83
C PHE A 281 2.82 0.39 -31.12
N ASP A 282 4.05 0.39 -31.63
CA ASP A 282 5.02 1.44 -31.32
C ASP A 282 4.62 2.73 -32.05
N ALA A 283 4.42 3.81 -31.29
CA ALA A 283 4.12 5.13 -31.83
C ALA A 283 5.36 5.81 -32.46
N GLY A 284 6.55 5.28 -32.21
CA GLY A 284 7.81 5.81 -32.71
C GLY A 284 8.27 7.06 -31.96
N ARG A 285 9.23 7.78 -32.53
CA ARG A 285 9.90 8.92 -31.85
C ARG A 285 9.01 10.17 -31.81
N GLY A 286 8.84 10.76 -30.62
CA GLY A 286 8.14 12.05 -30.43
C GLY A 286 7.17 12.02 -29.24
N LYS A 287 6.94 13.19 -28.63
CA LYS A 287 6.19 13.35 -27.37
C LYS A 287 4.67 13.22 -27.53
N GLU A 288 4.13 13.39 -28.74
CA GLU A 288 2.67 13.44 -29.00
C GLU A 288 2.22 12.40 -30.05
N ARG A 289 3.10 11.45 -30.39
CA ARG A 289 2.84 10.46 -31.45
C ARG A 289 1.73 9.47 -31.09
N VAL A 290 1.59 9.15 -29.80
CA VAL A 290 0.50 8.31 -29.31
C VAL A 290 -0.83 9.04 -29.49
N ASP A 291 -0.88 10.33 -29.12
CA ASP A 291 -2.08 11.16 -29.21
C ASP A 291 -2.58 11.29 -30.64
N ASP A 292 -1.67 11.57 -31.58
CA ASP A 292 -2.01 11.68 -33.01
C ASP A 292 -2.57 10.36 -33.55
N LYS A 293 -1.96 9.23 -33.20
CA LYS A 293 -2.47 7.91 -33.61
C LYS A 293 -3.86 7.66 -33.04
N ILE A 294 -4.08 7.91 -31.74
CA ILE A 294 -5.37 7.70 -31.10
C ILE A 294 -6.44 8.60 -31.74
N ARG A 295 -6.13 9.89 -31.99
CA ARG A 295 -7.05 10.85 -32.58
C ARG A 295 -7.53 10.45 -33.96
N GLU A 296 -6.61 10.08 -34.85
CA GLU A 296 -6.97 9.65 -36.20
C GLU A 296 -7.74 8.32 -36.20
N HIS A 297 -7.34 7.37 -35.36
CA HIS A 297 -8.06 6.10 -35.22
C HIS A 297 -9.47 6.32 -34.66
N PHE A 298 -9.60 7.20 -33.68
CA PHE A 298 -10.88 7.56 -33.10
C PHE A 298 -11.83 8.10 -34.17
N HIS A 299 -11.41 9.10 -34.96
CA HIS A 299 -12.25 9.68 -36.02
C HIS A 299 -12.58 8.66 -37.14
N LEU A 300 -11.63 7.81 -37.51
CA LEU A 300 -11.84 6.75 -38.49
C LEU A 300 -12.92 5.75 -38.03
N PHE A 301 -12.86 5.26 -36.80
CA PHE A 301 -13.86 4.31 -36.29
C PHE A 301 -15.18 4.97 -35.94
N LEU A 302 -15.17 6.24 -35.52
CA LEU A 302 -16.39 6.98 -35.21
C LEU A 302 -17.25 7.18 -36.44
N SER A 303 -16.63 7.50 -37.58
CA SER A 303 -17.32 7.66 -38.87
C SER A 303 -17.75 6.33 -39.51
N HIS A 304 -17.19 5.19 -39.07
CA HIS A 304 -17.52 3.90 -39.65
C HIS A 304 -18.89 3.37 -39.16
N PRO A 305 -19.83 3.04 -40.07
CA PRO A 305 -21.21 2.67 -39.72
C PRO A 305 -21.31 1.33 -39.00
N ASN A 306 -20.38 0.40 -39.26
CA ASN A 306 -20.35 -0.91 -38.62
C ASN A 306 -19.64 -0.91 -37.25
N CYS A 307 -19.11 0.23 -36.83
CA CYS A 307 -18.53 0.39 -35.50
C CYS A 307 -19.63 0.79 -34.52
N TYR A 308 -19.95 -0.06 -33.57
CA TYR A 308 -21.05 0.16 -32.62
C TYR A 308 -20.58 0.82 -31.31
N ALA A 309 -19.32 0.66 -30.94
CA ALA A 309 -18.77 1.25 -29.73
C ALA A 309 -17.25 1.47 -29.83
N ILE A 310 -16.78 2.55 -29.20
CA ILE A 310 -15.38 2.92 -29.06
C ILE A 310 -15.06 3.05 -27.57
N PHE A 311 -14.28 2.11 -27.05
CA PHE A 311 -13.72 2.17 -25.71
C PHE A 311 -12.42 2.95 -25.75
N LEU A 312 -12.42 4.15 -25.18
CA LEU A 312 -11.29 5.08 -25.19
C LEU A 312 -10.62 5.11 -23.81
N ALA A 313 -9.48 4.44 -23.69
CA ALA A 313 -8.60 4.50 -22.52
C ALA A 313 -7.54 5.60 -22.72
N ALA A 314 -7.98 6.85 -22.71
CA ALA A 314 -7.15 8.05 -22.88
C ALA A 314 -7.58 9.20 -21.94
N CYS A 315 -8.10 8.85 -20.76
CA CYS A 315 -8.78 9.80 -19.87
C CYS A 315 -7.82 10.63 -18.99
N LYS A 316 -6.52 10.35 -19.01
CA LYS A 316 -5.52 10.99 -18.14
C LYS A 316 -4.96 12.30 -18.71
N ASP A 317 -5.12 12.52 -20.02
CA ASP A 317 -4.66 13.72 -20.70
C ASP A 317 -5.83 14.64 -21.08
N ASN A 318 -5.70 15.94 -20.82
CA ASN A 318 -6.65 16.95 -21.28
C ASN A 318 -6.57 17.17 -22.80
N GLY A 319 -5.48 16.76 -23.47
CA GLY A 319 -5.30 16.86 -24.92
C GLY A 319 -6.40 16.17 -25.74
N PHE A 320 -7.11 15.19 -25.15
CA PHE A 320 -8.25 14.53 -25.78
C PHE A 320 -9.58 15.25 -25.57
N ALA A 321 -9.67 16.27 -24.70
CA ALA A 321 -10.94 16.94 -24.41
C ALA A 321 -11.48 17.66 -25.65
N ARG A 322 -10.63 18.40 -26.35
CA ARG A 322 -10.98 19.09 -27.61
C ARG A 322 -11.44 18.13 -28.70
N MET A 323 -10.92 16.91 -28.72
CA MET A 323 -11.35 15.87 -29.66
C MET A 323 -12.76 15.37 -29.34
N LEU A 324 -13.14 15.32 -28.06
CA LEU A 324 -14.42 14.75 -27.60
C LEU A 324 -15.56 15.79 -27.54
N GLU A 325 -15.25 17.04 -27.25
CA GLU A 325 -16.20 18.15 -27.10
C GLU A 325 -17.25 18.24 -28.24
N PRO A 326 -16.89 18.13 -29.53
CA PRO A 326 -17.86 18.24 -30.63
C PRO A 326 -18.99 17.20 -30.58
N TYR A 327 -18.81 16.09 -29.86
CA TYR A 327 -19.75 14.97 -29.85
C TYR A 327 -20.68 14.98 -28.63
N VAL A 328 -20.56 15.95 -27.74
CA VAL A 328 -21.38 16.05 -26.51
C VAL A 328 -22.87 16.23 -26.82
N ASP A 329 -23.17 17.05 -27.83
CA ASP A 329 -24.53 17.41 -28.24
C ASP A 329 -25.11 16.46 -29.30
N HIS A 330 -24.42 15.36 -29.60
CA HIS A 330 -24.86 14.33 -30.55
C HIS A 330 -25.20 13.02 -29.81
N PRO A 331 -26.45 12.77 -29.40
CA PRO A 331 -26.82 11.63 -28.55
C PRO A 331 -26.36 10.27 -29.08
N SER A 332 -26.61 9.98 -30.37
CA SER A 332 -26.24 8.70 -30.99
C SER A 332 -24.73 8.48 -31.06
N ILE A 333 -23.95 9.55 -31.24
CA ILE A 333 -22.49 9.48 -31.28
C ILE A 333 -21.93 9.38 -29.85
N ARG A 334 -22.52 10.11 -28.91
CA ARG A 334 -22.16 10.09 -27.49
C ARG A 334 -22.34 8.70 -26.89
N GLU A 335 -23.40 7.98 -27.22
CA GLU A 335 -23.64 6.61 -26.77
C GLU A 335 -22.62 5.60 -27.33
N LYS A 336 -22.09 5.87 -28.52
CA LYS A 336 -21.01 5.07 -29.14
C LYS A 336 -19.65 5.27 -28.44
N ILE A 337 -19.44 6.36 -27.71
CA ILE A 337 -18.15 6.68 -27.06
C ILE A 337 -18.19 6.29 -25.59
N ILE A 338 -17.29 5.39 -25.19
CA ILE A 338 -17.18 4.87 -23.82
C ILE A 338 -15.78 5.16 -23.29
N LEU A 339 -15.70 5.94 -22.23
CA LEU A 339 -14.44 6.28 -21.57
C LEU A 339 -14.01 5.16 -20.62
N VAL A 340 -12.78 4.69 -20.75
CA VAL A 340 -12.19 3.72 -19.82
C VAL A 340 -11.26 4.46 -18.87
N SER A 341 -11.69 4.65 -17.63
CA SER A 341 -10.92 5.37 -16.61
C SER A 341 -10.07 4.41 -15.77
N PRO A 342 -8.83 4.79 -15.40
CA PRO A 342 -8.03 4.07 -14.42
C PRO A 342 -8.40 4.44 -12.97
N GLY A 343 -9.57 5.05 -12.73
CA GLY A 343 -10.04 5.49 -11.40
C GLY A 343 -10.15 7.01 -11.26
N PHE A 344 -9.50 7.77 -12.13
CA PHE A 344 -9.71 9.22 -12.25
C PHE A 344 -9.70 9.67 -13.72
N LYS A 345 -10.14 10.91 -13.96
CA LYS A 345 -10.14 11.56 -15.28
C LYS A 345 -9.47 12.93 -15.17
N ALA A 346 -8.82 13.37 -16.23
CA ALA A 346 -8.31 14.72 -16.34
C ALA A 346 -9.48 15.73 -16.21
N PRO A 347 -9.29 16.91 -15.60
CA PRO A 347 -10.39 17.81 -15.27
C PRO A 347 -11.31 18.19 -16.44
N GLU A 348 -10.75 18.42 -17.63
CA GLU A 348 -11.54 18.78 -18.81
C GLU A 348 -12.36 17.57 -19.30
N ILE A 349 -11.77 16.38 -19.34
CA ILE A 349 -12.45 15.13 -19.67
C ILE A 349 -13.56 14.79 -18.64
N ALA A 350 -13.32 15.08 -17.36
CA ALA A 350 -14.26 14.82 -16.28
C ALA A 350 -15.54 15.65 -16.41
N GLY A 351 -15.46 16.84 -17.04
CA GLY A 351 -16.60 17.71 -17.30
C GLY A 351 -17.52 17.21 -18.43
N LEU A 352 -17.08 16.26 -19.24
CA LEU A 352 -17.81 15.78 -20.41
C LEU A 352 -18.78 14.64 -20.04
N PRO A 353 -20.02 14.63 -20.57
CA PRO A 353 -21.07 13.69 -20.20
C PRO A 353 -21.00 12.35 -20.96
N PHE A 354 -19.80 11.76 -21.08
CA PHE A 354 -19.63 10.44 -21.70
C PHE A 354 -19.72 9.30 -20.67
N THR A 355 -20.28 8.16 -21.10
CA THR A 355 -20.30 6.93 -20.31
C THR A 355 -18.88 6.55 -19.90
N THR A 356 -18.67 6.32 -18.62
CA THR A 356 -17.34 5.99 -18.07
C THR A 356 -17.38 4.63 -17.37
N ILE A 357 -16.42 3.77 -17.66
CA ILE A 357 -16.22 2.46 -17.03
C ILE A 357 -14.80 2.35 -16.47
N VAL A 358 -14.57 1.37 -15.59
CA VAL A 358 -13.25 1.10 -14.98
C VAL A 358 -12.93 -0.39 -15.12
N TRP A 359 -11.69 -0.71 -15.48
CA TRP A 359 -11.21 -2.08 -15.64
C TRP A 359 -10.02 -2.37 -14.71
N PRO A 360 -10.26 -2.64 -13.41
CA PRO A 360 -9.20 -2.81 -12.41
C PRO A 360 -8.35 -4.07 -12.62
N SER A 361 -8.91 -5.08 -13.30
CA SER A 361 -8.18 -6.29 -13.70
C SER A 361 -7.11 -5.99 -14.75
N ILE A 362 -7.38 -5.06 -15.66
CA ILE A 362 -6.54 -4.74 -16.83
C ILE A 362 -5.55 -3.60 -16.50
N PHE A 363 -6.07 -2.50 -15.95
CA PHE A 363 -5.30 -1.30 -15.66
C PHE A 363 -5.17 -1.10 -14.16
N LYS A 364 -4.01 -0.60 -13.74
CA LYS A 364 -3.78 -0.21 -12.36
C LYS A 364 -4.76 0.89 -11.98
N THR A 365 -5.52 0.68 -10.91
CA THR A 365 -6.37 1.73 -10.36
C THR A 365 -5.49 2.79 -9.68
N GLU A 366 -5.61 4.03 -10.12
CA GLU A 366 -4.83 5.17 -9.64
C GLU A 366 -5.72 6.18 -8.91
N VAL A 367 -5.18 6.74 -7.83
CA VAL A 367 -5.79 7.89 -7.15
C VAL A 367 -5.32 9.16 -7.86
N ALA A 368 -6.24 10.10 -8.08
CA ALA A 368 -5.91 11.37 -8.72
C ALA A 368 -4.74 12.07 -7.99
N PRO A 369 -3.70 12.55 -8.70
CA PRO A 369 -2.64 13.36 -8.11
C PRO A 369 -3.20 14.51 -7.28
N ARG A 370 -2.50 14.89 -6.19
CA ARG A 370 -2.98 15.94 -5.25
C ARG A 370 -3.35 17.23 -5.97
N ASP A 371 -2.57 17.64 -6.95
CA ASP A 371 -2.82 18.87 -7.73
C ASP A 371 -4.10 18.79 -8.57
N ILE A 372 -4.37 17.62 -9.16
CA ILE A 372 -5.61 17.36 -9.90
C ILE A 372 -6.79 17.33 -8.94
N SER A 373 -6.64 16.68 -7.79
CA SER A 373 -7.67 16.63 -6.74
C SER A 373 -8.04 18.02 -6.22
N ILE A 374 -7.05 18.89 -6.02
CA ILE A 374 -7.26 20.29 -5.60
C ILE A 374 -7.97 21.09 -6.71
N LYS A 375 -7.53 20.97 -7.97
CA LYS A 375 -8.16 21.64 -9.11
C LYS A 375 -9.61 21.19 -9.30
N THR A 376 -9.88 19.89 -9.25
CA THR A 376 -11.23 19.34 -9.36
C THR A 376 -12.13 19.77 -8.19
N ALA A 377 -11.60 19.78 -6.96
CA ALA A 377 -12.34 20.27 -5.78
C ALA A 377 -12.65 21.78 -5.89
N LYS A 378 -11.69 22.58 -6.37
CA LYS A 378 -11.90 24.01 -6.65
C LYS A 378 -12.99 24.22 -7.70
N HIS A 379 -12.93 23.49 -8.82
CA HIS A 379 -13.91 23.62 -9.89
C HIS A 379 -15.31 23.13 -9.48
N ALA A 380 -15.39 22.07 -8.67
CA ALA A 380 -16.64 21.62 -8.07
C ALA A 380 -17.24 22.68 -7.14
N ARG A 381 -16.40 23.34 -6.32
CA ARG A 381 -16.81 24.44 -5.44
C ARG A 381 -17.28 25.66 -6.24
N GLU A 382 -16.58 26.04 -7.30
CA GLU A 382 -16.98 27.13 -8.21
C GLU A 382 -18.33 26.84 -8.87
N LYS A 383 -18.55 25.59 -9.33
CA LYS A 383 -19.83 25.16 -9.91
C LYS A 383 -20.97 25.17 -8.89
N GLN A 384 -20.71 24.74 -7.66
CA GLN A 384 -21.68 24.82 -6.56
C GLN A 384 -22.05 26.26 -6.22
N ILE A 385 -21.05 27.16 -6.16
CA ILE A 385 -21.28 28.59 -5.94
C ILE A 385 -22.09 29.19 -7.09
N ALA A 386 -21.75 28.89 -8.35
CA ALA A 386 -22.50 29.37 -9.51
C ALA A 386 -23.94 28.86 -9.53
N GLN A 387 -24.18 27.59 -9.18
CA GLN A 387 -25.52 27.02 -9.03
C GLN A 387 -26.32 27.64 -7.88
N TRP A 388 -25.66 27.98 -6.77
CA TRP A 388 -26.30 28.68 -5.65
C TRP A 388 -26.66 30.12 -6.02
N LEU A 389 -25.77 30.83 -6.69
CA LEU A 389 -26.00 32.19 -7.19
C LEU A 389 -27.11 32.24 -8.25
N SER A 390 -27.20 31.24 -9.13
CA SER A 390 -28.28 31.18 -10.13
C SER A 390 -29.66 30.92 -9.50
N ARG A 391 -29.72 30.13 -8.43
CA ARG A 391 -30.96 29.94 -7.64
C ARG A 391 -31.42 31.23 -6.96
N LEU A 392 -30.48 32.05 -6.47
CA LEU A 392 -30.81 33.36 -5.89
C LEU A 392 -31.23 34.39 -6.94
N SER A 393 -30.78 34.24 -8.19
CA SER A 393 -31.11 35.17 -9.27
C SER A 393 -32.49 34.91 -9.90
N LEU A 394 -33.14 33.78 -9.64
CA LEU A 394 -34.46 33.44 -10.21
C LEU A 394 -35.66 34.09 -9.50
N ASP A 395 -35.46 34.82 -8.40
CA ASP A 395 -36.55 35.46 -7.64
C ASP A 395 -36.91 36.89 -8.11
N LYS A 396 -36.32 37.37 -9.21
CA LYS A 396 -36.71 38.66 -9.82
C LYS A 396 -37.60 38.44 -11.04
N GLY A 397 -38.81 37.92 -10.81
CA GLY A 397 -39.71 37.68 -11.93
C GLY A 397 -41.10 37.16 -11.60
N THR A 398 -41.82 37.71 -10.61
CA THR A 398 -43.29 37.66 -10.66
C THR A 398 -43.93 38.84 -9.94
N SER A 399 -44.64 39.64 -10.73
CA SER A 399 -45.53 40.71 -10.31
C SER A 399 -46.83 40.11 -9.75
N ALA A 400 -47.23 40.45 -8.52
CA ALA A 400 -48.61 40.81 -8.16
C ALA A 400 -48.82 40.99 -6.63
N LYS A 401 -49.42 42.14 -6.30
CA LYS A 401 -50.33 42.42 -5.17
C LYS A 401 -49.76 42.54 -3.74
N THR A 402 -49.58 43.80 -3.37
CA THR A 402 -49.96 44.45 -2.11
C THR A 402 -50.63 43.56 -1.05
N ARG A 403 -49.92 43.33 0.07
CA ARG A 403 -50.51 43.39 1.41
C ARG A 403 -49.43 43.79 2.40
N ALA A 404 -49.60 44.98 2.97
CA ALA A 404 -48.71 45.53 3.99
C ALA A 404 -48.79 44.68 5.27
N ILE A 405 -47.63 44.21 5.74
CA ILE A 405 -47.41 43.90 7.15
C ILE A 405 -46.04 44.48 7.49
N ASN A 406 -46.05 45.41 8.44
CA ASN A 406 -44.88 46.11 8.94
C ASN A 406 -43.84 45.11 9.46
N PHE A 407 -42.64 45.12 8.86
CA PHE A 407 -41.45 44.59 9.51
C PHE A 407 -40.35 45.64 9.42
N THR A 408 -40.14 46.31 10.54
CA THR A 408 -38.94 47.09 10.83
C THR A 408 -37.70 46.21 10.60
N PRO A 409 -36.65 46.69 9.91
CA PRO A 409 -35.45 45.90 9.70
C PRO A 409 -34.70 45.77 11.02
N LYS A 410 -34.70 44.57 11.62
CA LYS A 410 -33.66 44.18 12.58
C LYS A 410 -32.39 43.90 11.76
N PRO A 411 -31.26 44.57 12.02
CA PRO A 411 -29.99 44.22 11.38
C PRO A 411 -29.42 42.98 12.08
N ALA A 412 -29.94 41.80 11.71
CA ALA A 412 -29.45 40.52 12.21
C ALA A 412 -29.34 39.53 11.03
N ALA A 413 -28.29 39.69 10.22
CA ALA A 413 -27.89 38.69 9.24
C ALA A 413 -26.41 38.79 8.79
N VAL A 414 -25.65 39.77 9.29
CA VAL A 414 -24.21 39.90 8.96
C VAL A 414 -23.30 39.56 10.15
N LEU A 415 -23.79 39.64 11.39
CA LEU A 415 -23.00 39.30 12.58
C LEU A 415 -23.07 37.81 12.98
N ASP A 416 -24.08 37.06 12.57
CA ASP A 416 -24.22 35.62 12.89
C ASP A 416 -23.38 34.70 11.98
N LEU A 417 -22.67 35.28 11.01
CA LEU A 417 -21.72 34.58 10.12
C LEU A 417 -20.25 34.83 10.47
N LEU A 418 -19.96 35.68 11.45
CA LEU A 418 -18.62 35.82 12.01
C LEU A 418 -18.54 34.90 13.23
N GLN A 419 -17.98 33.71 13.04
CA GLN A 419 -17.54 32.91 14.18
C GLN A 419 -16.60 33.77 15.05
N PRO A 420 -16.73 33.76 16.38
CA PRO A 420 -15.85 34.55 17.23
C PRO A 420 -14.40 34.11 16.98
N TRP A 421 -13.59 35.07 16.53
CA TRP A 421 -12.15 34.90 16.46
C TRP A 421 -11.62 34.70 17.88
N ASP A 422 -11.29 33.45 18.20
CA ASP A 422 -10.63 33.11 19.46
C ASP A 422 -9.12 33.34 19.34
N VAL A 423 -8.67 34.46 19.90
CA VAL A 423 -7.26 34.88 19.95
C VAL A 423 -6.39 33.84 20.66
N HIS A 424 -6.95 33.06 21.60
CA HIS A 424 -6.21 31.99 22.27
C HIS A 424 -5.94 30.79 21.36
N CYS A 425 -6.88 30.42 20.48
CA CYS A 425 -6.67 29.36 19.49
C CYS A 425 -5.65 29.74 18.40
N ALA A 426 -5.57 31.02 18.03
CA ALA A 426 -4.59 31.51 17.07
C ALA A 426 -3.18 31.55 17.66
N LEU A 427 -3.04 31.97 18.93
CA LEU A 427 -1.75 32.00 19.63
C LEU A 427 -1.22 30.59 19.97
N ALA A 428 -2.10 29.64 20.29
CA ALA A 428 -1.71 28.24 20.53
C ALA A 428 -1.10 27.55 19.29
N ARG A 429 -1.55 27.92 18.08
CA ARG A 429 -0.96 27.44 16.82
C ARG A 429 0.38 28.10 16.47
N TYR A 430 0.61 29.32 16.96
CA TYR A 430 1.85 30.06 16.71
C TYR A 430 2.98 29.67 17.68
N PHE A 431 2.64 29.20 18.89
CA PHE A 431 3.63 28.84 19.94
C PHE A 431 3.70 27.34 20.30
N GLY A 432 3.02 26.46 19.58
CA GLY A 432 3.28 25.01 19.64
C GLY A 432 3.04 24.34 21.01
N MET A 433 2.02 24.77 21.77
CA MET A 433 1.65 24.14 23.04
C MET A 433 0.30 23.43 22.92
N GLY A 434 0.33 22.09 23.03
CA GLY A 434 -0.85 21.23 22.92
C GLY A 434 -1.75 21.32 24.16
N THR A 435 -3.06 21.48 23.95
CA THR A 435 -4.05 21.41 25.01
C THR A 435 -4.52 19.98 25.22
N THR A 436 -4.24 19.43 26.39
CA THR A 436 -4.96 18.30 27.00
C THR A 436 -6.41 18.69 27.27
N ARG A 437 -7.36 17.79 26.98
CA ARG A 437 -8.78 17.97 27.30
C ARG A 437 -9.25 16.77 28.13
N PHE A 438 -9.71 17.04 29.35
CA PHE A 438 -10.42 16.12 30.24
C PHE A 438 -11.91 16.11 29.89
N ASN A 439 -12.48 14.95 29.51
CA ASN A 439 -13.46 14.18 30.28
C ASN A 439 -14.13 13.05 29.46
N ASP A 440 -13.89 11.82 29.95
CA ASP A 440 -14.78 10.68 30.20
C ASP A 440 -15.63 9.94 29.12
N PHE A 441 -15.27 8.65 29.03
CA PHE A 441 -16.10 7.43 28.97
C PHE A 441 -16.92 7.09 27.71
N LYS A 442 -16.36 6.24 26.83
CA LYS A 442 -16.76 4.80 26.69
C LYS A 442 -16.01 4.11 25.53
N ARG A 443 -15.36 2.99 25.91
CA ARG A 443 -15.34 1.68 25.23
C ARG A 443 -14.60 1.54 23.88
N GLY A 444 -13.52 0.74 23.93
CA GLY A 444 -13.24 -0.29 22.91
C GLY A 444 -12.09 -0.02 21.94
N GLU A 445 -11.06 -0.86 22.07
CA GLU A 445 -10.14 -1.30 21.00
C GLU A 445 -9.07 -0.29 20.53
N HIS A 446 -7.86 -0.45 21.10
CA HIS A 446 -6.61 0.02 20.52
C HIS A 446 -5.78 -1.17 20.03
N ALA A 447 -5.65 -1.31 18.71
CA ALA A 447 -4.45 -1.82 18.06
C ALA A 447 -3.74 -0.61 17.44
N CYS A 448 -2.55 -0.29 17.94
CA CYS A 448 -1.66 0.72 17.36
C CYS A 448 -0.34 0.04 17.02
N SER A 449 -0.08 -0.06 15.72
CA SER A 449 1.25 -0.32 15.15
C SER A 449 1.83 1.01 14.72
N ILE A 450 3.00 1.41 15.22
CA ILE A 450 3.96 2.28 14.51
C ILE A 450 5.39 1.87 14.93
N GLU A 451 6.22 1.53 13.94
CA GLU A 451 7.69 1.32 13.95
C GLU A 451 8.44 2.68 14.22
N PRO A 452 9.75 2.94 13.90
CA PRO A 452 10.88 2.11 13.44
C PRO A 452 12.26 2.50 14.07
N CYS A 453 13.33 1.95 13.47
CA CYS A 453 14.77 2.30 13.51
C CYS A 453 15.58 1.70 14.66
N ALA A 454 16.83 1.26 14.50
CA ALA A 454 17.75 1.09 13.36
C ALA A 454 18.95 0.25 13.89
N ASP A 455 19.96 0.05 13.05
CA ASP A 455 21.30 -0.49 13.33
C ASP A 455 21.42 -2.02 13.41
N SER A 456 22.48 -2.67 12.94
CA SER A 456 23.57 -2.43 11.99
C SER A 456 24.50 -3.63 12.16
N LEU A 457 25.13 -4.13 11.08
CA LEU A 457 26.32 -5.00 11.10
C LEU A 457 26.06 -6.41 11.70
N GLU A 458 26.74 -7.51 11.40
CA GLU A 458 27.97 -7.78 10.66
C GLU A 458 27.99 -9.30 10.36
N THR A 459 28.72 -9.66 9.31
CA THR A 459 29.19 -11.00 8.94
C THR A 459 29.71 -11.85 10.11
N ARG A 460 29.45 -13.17 10.09
CA ARG A 460 30.48 -14.21 10.30
C ARG A 460 30.02 -15.62 9.92
N GLU A 461 31.01 -16.36 9.45
CA GLU A 461 31.07 -17.70 8.87
C GLU A 461 30.71 -18.85 9.84
N ILE A 462 30.84 -20.08 9.30
CA ILE A 462 30.98 -21.41 9.93
C ILE A 462 29.60 -22.08 10.16
N GLU A 463 29.25 -23.21 9.53
CA GLU A 463 30.00 -24.38 9.04
C GLU A 463 29.26 -25.06 7.87
#